data_AF-A0A1H0E7A1-F1
#
_entry.id   AF-A0A1H0E7A1-F1
#
_cell.length_a   1.000
_cell.length_b   1.000
_cell.length_c   1.000
_cell.angle_alpha   90.00
_cell.angle_beta   90.00
_cell.angle_gamma   90.00
#
_symmetry.space_group_name_H-M   'P 1'
#
loop_
_entity.id
_entity.type
_entity.pdbx_description
1 polymer ?
#
loop_
_entity_poly.entity_id
_entity_poly.type
_entity_poly.pdbx_seq_one_letter_code
_entity_poly.pdbx_strand_id
1 'polypeptide(L)' 'MVDESVQDPTEPRAVNVAHAWERAYWARRFMVPVEQVEAAVAEVGDEPARVAAHLGRDWPGHEPAT' A
#
# COMPACT_ATOMS: atom_id res chain seq x y z
N MET A 1 -12.13 1.22 -32.50
CA MET A 1 -10.78 1.11 -31.94
C MET A 1 -10.90 1.57 -30.51
N VAL A 2 -10.92 0.64 -29.56
CA VAL A 2 -10.84 0.96 -28.13
C VAL A 2 -9.35 0.86 -27.85
N ASP A 3 -8.71 2.00 -27.61
CA ASP A 3 -7.27 2.06 -27.39
C ASP A 3 -6.95 1.36 -26.06
N GLU A 4 -6.47 0.13 -26.19
CA GLU A 4 -5.82 -0.67 -25.14
C GLU A 4 -4.55 0.04 -24.69
N SER A 5 -4.57 0.85 -23.63
CA SER A 5 -3.36 1.30 -22.91
C SER A 5 -3.63 1.92 -21.53
N VAL A 6 -4.65 1.44 -20.80
CA VAL A 6 -4.62 1.59 -19.33
C VAL A 6 -3.89 0.38 -18.78
N GLN A 7 -2.61 0.23 -19.12
CA GLN A 7 -1.74 -0.66 -18.36
C GLN A 7 -1.60 0.01 -16.99
N ASP A 8 -2.28 -0.59 -16.01
CA ASP A 8 -2.33 -0.20 -14.60
C ASP A 8 -0.95 0.28 -14.16
N PRO A 9 -0.83 1.48 -13.55
CA PRO A 9 0.46 1.96 -13.09
C PRO A 9 0.91 1.02 -11.99
N THR A 10 1.80 0.07 -12.33
CA THR A 10 2.44 -0.93 -11.47
C THR A 10 2.25 -0.57 -10.00
N GLU A 11 1.15 -1.04 -9.39
CA GLU A 11 0.89 -0.70 -7.99
C GLU A 11 2.12 -1.20 -7.23
N PRO A 12 2.79 -0.34 -6.44
CA PRO A 12 3.99 -0.74 -5.74
C PRO A 12 3.66 -1.96 -4.89
N ARG A 13 4.33 -3.08 -5.20
CA ARG A 13 4.10 -4.38 -4.54
C ARG A 13 4.45 -4.35 -3.05
N ALA A 14 5.13 -3.30 -2.60
CA ALA A 14 5.58 -3.08 -1.24
C ALA A 14 5.30 -1.64 -0.77
N VAL A 15 5.00 -1.48 0.51
CA VAL A 15 4.84 -0.22 1.22
C VAL A 15 6.21 0.39 1.50
N ASN A 16 6.76 1.04 0.48
CA ASN A 16 8.01 1.75 0.63
C ASN A 16 7.78 3.10 1.35
N VAL A 17 8.64 3.37 2.34
CA VAL A 17 8.64 4.62 3.12
C VAL A 17 9.92 5.43 2.91
N ALA A 18 10.79 5.03 1.99
CA ALA A 18 12.07 5.68 1.71
C ALA A 18 11.91 7.11 1.20
N HIS A 19 10.91 7.36 0.34
CA HIS A 19 10.64 8.69 -0.18
C HIS A 19 9.36 9.31 0.42
N ALA A 20 9.38 10.63 0.60
CA ALA A 20 8.23 11.37 1.14
C ALA A 20 6.95 11.22 0.29
N TRP A 21 7.10 11.06 -1.03
CA TRP A 21 5.97 10.88 -1.93
C TRP A 21 5.32 9.50 -1.80
N GLU A 22 6.09 8.44 -1.53
CA GLU A 22 5.57 7.08 -1.31
C GLU A 22 4.77 7.04 0.00
N ARG A 23 5.32 7.62 1.06
CA ARG A 23 4.62 7.78 2.34
C ARG A 23 3.28 8.50 2.19
N ALA A 24 3.28 9.60 1.45
CA ALA A 24 2.05 10.36 1.18
C ALA A 24 1.04 9.56 0.33
N TYR A 25 1.52 8.75 -0.62
CA TYR A 25 0.67 7.84 -1.39
C TYR A 25 -0.01 6.79 -0.48
N TRP A 26 0.77 6.10 0.35
CA TRP A 26 0.25 5.07 1.26
C TRP A 26 -0.65 5.64 2.35
N ALA A 27 -0.33 6.81 2.91
CA ALA A 27 -1.18 7.52 3.85
C ALA A 27 -2.57 7.82 3.26
N ARG A 28 -2.62 8.24 1.99
CA ARG A 28 -3.89 8.44 1.27
C ARG A 28 -4.62 7.14 0.99
N ARG A 29 -3.89 6.09 0.60
CA ARG A 29 -4.45 4.77 0.27
C ARG A 29 -5.07 4.09 1.49
N PHE A 30 -4.37 4.08 2.62
CA PHE A 30 -4.83 3.51 3.88
C PHE A 30 -5.71 4.49 4.68
N MET A 31 -5.85 5.74 4.23
CA MET A 31 -6.56 6.80 4.93
C MET A 31 -6.11 6.94 6.40
N VAL A 32 -4.79 6.97 6.60
CA VAL A 32 -4.14 7.18 7.90
C VAL A 32 -3.00 8.19 7.76
N PRO A 33 -2.54 8.80 8.87
CA PRO A 33 -1.35 9.65 8.86
C PRO A 33 -0.10 8.89 8.39
N VAL A 34 0.85 9.62 7.80
CA VAL A 34 2.14 9.08 7.36
C VAL A 34 2.87 8.37 8.51
N GLU A 35 2.84 8.95 9.72
CA GLU A 35 3.53 8.37 10.88
C GLU A 35 2.96 6.99 11.25
N GLN A 36 1.66 6.76 11.04
CA GLN A 36 1.05 5.45 11.28
C GLN A 36 1.46 4.43 10.21
N VAL A 37 1.65 4.87 8.95
CA VAL A 37 2.17 3.99 7.89
C VAL A 37 3.61 3.59 8.20
N GLU A 38 4.47 4.55 8.59
CA GLU A 38 5.86 4.27 8.95
C GLU A 38 5.96 3.33 10.15
N ALA A 39 5.18 3.58 11.21
CA ALA A 39 5.13 2.71 12.38
C ALA A 39 4.66 1.30 12.00
N ALA A 40 3.58 1.18 11.22
CA ALA A 40 3.10 -0.12 10.77
C ALA A 40 4.14 -0.88 9.95
N VAL A 41 4.82 -0.20 9.00
CA VAL A 41 5.89 -0.81 8.20
C VAL A 41 7.07 -1.26 9.07
N ALA A 42 7.42 -0.50 10.11
CA ALA A 42 8.48 -0.88 11.06
C ALA A 42 8.10 -2.13 11.88
N GLU A 43 6.83 -2.30 12.22
CA GLU A 43 6.33 -3.43 13.04
C GLU A 43 6.08 -4.71 12.23
N VAL A 44 5.49 -4.59 11.03
CA VAL A 44 5.02 -5.76 10.24
C VAL A 44 5.73 -5.95 8.91
N GLY A 45 6.67 -5.05 8.56
CA GLY A 45 7.39 -5.02 7.29
C GLY A 45 6.68 -4.25 6.19
N ASP A 46 7.28 -4.22 5.01
CA ASP A 46 6.79 -3.48 3.83
C ASP A 46 5.67 -4.19 3.06
N GLU A 47 5.10 -5.28 3.57
CA GLU A 47 4.05 -6.01 2.86
C GLU A 47 2.68 -5.30 3.00
N PRO A 48 2.03 -4.83 1.92
CA PRO A 48 0.82 -3.99 1.99
C PRO A 48 -0.35 -4.67 2.71
N ALA A 49 -0.51 -5.98 2.53
CA ALA A 49 -1.57 -6.74 3.19
C ALA A 49 -1.37 -6.79 4.71
N ARG A 50 -0.12 -6.99 5.18
CA ARG A 50 0.19 -6.99 6.61
C ARG A 50 0.05 -5.60 7.22
N VAL A 51 0.53 -4.57 6.52
CA VAL A 51 0.38 -3.17 6.95
C VAL A 51 -1.09 -2.79 7.04
N ALA A 52 -1.89 -3.13 6.03
CA ALA A 52 -3.33 -2.90 6.04
C ALA A 52 -4.02 -3.65 7.19
N ALA A 53 -3.70 -4.93 7.40
CA ALA A 53 -4.25 -5.72 8.51
C ALA A 53 -3.89 -5.13 9.88
N HIS A 54 -2.64 -4.68 10.06
CA HIS A 54 -2.19 -4.01 11.28
C HIS A 54 -2.93 -2.68 11.52
N LEU A 55 -3.18 -1.92 10.44
CA LEU A 55 -3.94 -0.68 10.48
C LEU A 55 -5.47 -0.87 10.54
N GLY A 56 -5.96 -2.12 10.50
CA GLY A 56 -7.39 -2.42 10.45
C GLY A 56 -8.08 -1.93 9.18
N ARG A 57 -7.34 -1.88 8.06
CA ARG A 57 -7.80 -1.43 6.75
C ARG A 57 -7.91 -2.59 5.78
N ASP A 58 -8.85 -2.46 4.85
CA ASP A 58 -9.06 -3.43 3.78
C ASP A 58 -8.09 -3.16 2.63
N TRP A 59 -7.38 -4.21 2.17
CA TRP A 59 -6.48 -4.16 1.03
C TRP A 59 -7.08 -4.93 -0.15
N PRO A 60 -7.64 -4.23 -1.16
CA PRO A 60 -8.20 -4.88 -2.34
C PRO A 60 -7.07 -5.36 -3.23
N GLY A 61 -6.87 -6.69 -3.30
CA GLY A 61 -5.85 -7.30 -4.17
C GLY A 61 -5.07 -8.46 -3.56
N HIS A 62 -5.34 -8.82 -2.30
CA HIS A 62 -4.78 -10.03 -1.71
C HIS A 62 -5.86 -11.11 -1.60
N GLU A 63 -5.97 -11.98 -2.61
CA GLU A 63 -6.50 -13.32 -2.32
C GLU A 63 -5.56 -13.94 -1.27
N PRO A 64 -6.05 -14.35 -0.09
CA PRO A 64 -5.22 -15.10 0.83
C PRO A 64 -4.77 -16.35 0.08
N ALA A 65 -3.47 -16.47 -0.19
CA ALA A 65 -2.89 -17.69 -0.72
C ALA A 65 -3.30 -18.82 0.25
N THR A 66 -4.26 -19.63 -0.19
CA THR A 66 -4.75 -20.83 0.47
C THR A 66 -3.66 -21.90 0.49
#